data_AF-A0A1Y4TDB9-F1
#
_entry.id   AF-A0A1Y4TDB9-F1
#
_cell.length_a   1.000
_cell.length_b   1.000
_cell.length_c   1.000
_cell.angle_alpha   90.00
_cell.angle_beta   90.00
_cell.angle_gamma   90.00
#
_symmetry.space_group_name_H-M   'P 1'
#
loop_
_entity.id
_entity.type
_entity.pdbx_description
1 polymer ?
#
loop_
_entity_poly.entity_id
_entity_poly.type
_entity_poly.pdbx_seq_one_letter_code
_entity_poly.pdbx_strand_id
1 'polypeptide(L)'
;MIQAVVGSGGKTTLIHRLAEEYRAQGKKVFVTTTTHMRAEPDTLLTDDPEPILRALEQTGYAMAGIPEGEKIRALSPATYAAVCARSDEVLVEADGSRGLPLKYPSDQEPVIPDNAEEIRVVCGLNALGRPAREVCHRLERVTACLGIPENAVITPAHVQRLVTEGYLRPLRAAFPDKKVTLMPRTDGSLYQRAVASLLVQEQDVSVLQKEWFCPQPRLIICGGGHVSREVAALAARLDFTTRVIDERPELLTRERFPTAEELICDSYDNLARHLDPGACYVVVTPNHKADLQCVETILPTDYAYLGMMGSRRKVESTVEQLRQKGFSRERIDTIFAPVGLEIGAVTPAEIALSILAQIVQQKNKNHMASADRSLLETREQGVLCIVVEKHGSVPRGVGSMMLVTPDQTLGSIGGGEGEYRAICHARAHGGYDVQTYILHGGAAGGLDMVCGGSMKVLFVPV
;
A
#
# COMPACT_ATOMS: atom_id res chain seq x y z
N MET A 1 26.95 -15.07 17.86
CA MET A 1 25.73 -15.65 17.29
C MET A 1 25.84 -15.68 15.77
N ILE A 2 25.46 -16.80 15.14
CA ILE A 2 25.51 -16.95 13.67
C ILE A 2 24.10 -16.96 13.09
N GLN A 3 23.84 -16.10 12.11
CA GLN A 3 22.51 -15.88 11.53
C GLN A 3 22.55 -16.08 10.01
N ALA A 4 21.74 -17.00 9.50
CA ALA A 4 21.58 -17.24 8.08
C ALA A 4 20.41 -16.41 7.53
N VAL A 5 20.65 -15.61 6.50
CA VAL A 5 19.63 -14.79 5.84
C VAL A 5 19.29 -15.41 4.49
N VAL A 6 18.01 -15.77 4.31
CA VAL A 6 17.48 -16.45 3.12
C VAL A 6 16.30 -15.69 2.52
N GLY A 7 15.83 -16.11 1.36
CA GLY A 7 14.68 -15.51 0.67
C GLY A 7 15.06 -14.46 -0.37
N SER A 8 14.25 -13.43 -0.50
CA SER A 8 14.37 -12.46 -1.59
C SER A 8 13.76 -11.10 -1.25
N GLY A 9 14.16 -10.06 -1.99
CA GLY A 9 13.57 -8.73 -1.85
C GLY A 9 14.09 -7.90 -0.67
N GLY A 10 15.39 -7.97 -0.37
CA GLY A 10 16.03 -7.10 0.62
C GLY A 10 17.03 -7.78 1.57
N LYS A 11 17.56 -8.96 1.23
CA LYS A 11 18.51 -9.69 2.09
C LYS A 11 19.75 -8.88 2.43
N THR A 12 20.44 -8.38 1.42
CA THR A 12 21.63 -7.52 1.57
C THR A 12 21.30 -6.30 2.42
N THR A 13 20.19 -5.60 2.13
CA THR A 13 19.72 -4.47 2.95
C THR A 13 19.49 -4.83 4.41
N LEU A 14 18.87 -5.99 4.70
CA LEU A 14 18.69 -6.48 6.07
C LEU A 14 20.03 -6.78 6.73
N ILE A 15 20.96 -7.42 6.01
CA ILE A 15 22.31 -7.73 6.51
C ILE A 15 23.04 -6.46 6.93
N HIS A 16 23.04 -5.41 6.10
CA HIS A 16 23.69 -4.14 6.46
C HIS A 16 23.03 -3.47 7.67
N ARG A 17 21.70 -3.42 7.70
CA ARG A 17 20.98 -2.84 8.84
C ARG A 17 21.32 -3.56 10.16
N LEU A 18 21.32 -4.90 10.14
CA LEU A 18 21.70 -5.69 11.32
C LEU A 18 23.18 -5.48 11.68
N ALA A 19 24.06 -5.40 10.70
CA ALA A 19 25.47 -5.13 10.95
C ALA A 19 25.68 -3.76 11.61
N GLU A 20 25.00 -2.72 11.13
CA GLU A 20 25.02 -1.39 11.74
C GLU A 20 24.47 -1.41 13.19
N GLU A 21 23.32 -2.06 13.40
CA GLU A 21 22.71 -2.20 14.74
C GLU A 21 23.64 -2.90 15.73
N TYR A 22 24.29 -4.00 15.33
CA TYR A 22 25.22 -4.73 16.20
C TYR A 22 26.54 -3.97 16.42
N ARG A 23 27.05 -3.27 15.40
CA ARG A 23 28.24 -2.42 15.55
C ARG A 23 27.97 -1.25 16.49
N ALA A 24 26.78 -0.66 16.45
CA ALA A 24 26.36 0.38 17.40
C ALA A 24 26.33 -0.12 18.85
N GLN A 25 26.17 -1.43 19.05
CA GLN A 25 26.27 -2.10 20.36
C GLN A 25 27.73 -2.47 20.74
N GLY A 26 28.71 -2.10 19.91
CA GLY A 26 30.13 -2.40 20.12
C GLY A 26 30.54 -3.84 19.75
N LYS A 27 29.69 -4.59 19.04
CA LYS A 27 29.97 -5.98 18.64
C LYS A 27 30.84 -6.04 17.38
N LYS A 28 31.70 -7.06 17.29
CA LYS A 28 32.44 -7.43 16.08
C LYS A 28 31.54 -8.20 15.12
N VAL A 29 31.25 -7.62 13.97
CA VAL A 29 30.33 -8.19 12.99
C VAL A 29 31.05 -8.68 11.76
N PHE A 30 30.83 -9.95 11.42
CA PHE A 30 31.34 -10.57 10.20
C PHE A 30 30.21 -10.86 9.21
N VAL A 31 30.38 -10.47 7.95
CA VAL A 31 29.42 -10.69 6.86
C VAL A 31 30.05 -11.57 5.77
N THR A 32 29.32 -12.61 5.36
CA THR A 32 29.77 -13.50 4.27
C THR A 32 28.59 -14.19 3.58
N THR A 33 28.86 -15.14 2.69
CA THR A 33 27.85 -15.91 1.95
C THR A 33 28.20 -17.40 1.88
N THR A 34 27.19 -18.27 1.79
CA THR A 34 27.37 -19.69 1.44
C THR A 34 27.17 -19.97 -0.05
N THR A 35 26.69 -18.98 -0.80
CA THR A 35 26.49 -19.09 -2.24
C THR A 35 27.28 -17.97 -2.93
N HIS A 36 26.58 -16.96 -3.42
CA HIS A 36 27.17 -15.78 -4.03
C HIS A 36 26.48 -14.53 -3.49
N MET A 37 27.27 -13.51 -3.19
CA MET A 37 26.82 -12.20 -2.77
C MET A 37 27.52 -11.14 -3.61
N ARG A 38 26.88 -10.00 -3.86
CA ARG A 38 27.53 -8.90 -4.58
C ARG A 38 28.70 -8.38 -3.74
N ALA A 39 29.84 -8.14 -4.37
CA ALA A 39 30.96 -7.48 -3.71
C ALA A 39 30.67 -5.97 -3.59
N GLU A 40 31.01 -5.40 -2.44
CA GLU A 40 30.91 -3.96 -2.16
C GLU A 40 32.30 -3.33 -2.09
N PRO A 41 32.43 -1.98 -2.17
CA PRO A 41 33.73 -1.32 -2.20
C PRO A 41 34.65 -1.64 -1.01
N ASP A 42 34.09 -1.98 0.15
CA ASP A 42 34.81 -2.35 1.37
C ASP A 42 34.88 -3.87 1.60
N THR A 43 34.43 -4.69 0.66
CA THR A 43 34.51 -6.15 0.75
C THR A 43 35.95 -6.63 0.61
N LEU A 44 36.40 -7.45 1.56
CA LEU A 44 37.69 -8.12 1.52
C LEU A 44 37.61 -9.34 0.58
N LEU A 45 38.25 -9.20 -0.58
CA LEU A 45 38.31 -10.23 -1.63
C LEU A 45 39.44 -11.22 -1.36
N THR A 46 39.24 -12.11 -0.39
CA THR A 46 40.29 -13.03 0.08
C THR A 46 39.68 -14.30 0.69
N ASP A 47 40.44 -15.39 0.66
CA ASP A 47 40.18 -16.61 1.44
C ASP A 47 41.14 -16.76 2.62
N ASP A 48 41.98 -15.75 2.89
CA ASP A 48 42.93 -15.74 4.01
C ASP A 48 42.25 -15.15 5.26
N PRO A 49 42.22 -15.87 6.40
CA PRO A 49 41.63 -15.35 7.63
C PRO A 49 42.37 -14.14 8.22
N GLU A 50 43.69 -14.01 8.02
CA GLU A 50 44.48 -12.94 8.66
C GLU A 50 44.00 -11.51 8.33
N PRO A 51 43.83 -11.10 7.05
CA PRO A 51 43.33 -9.77 6.72
C PRO A 51 41.89 -9.55 7.19
N ILE A 52 41.05 -10.59 7.23
CA ILE A 52 39.67 -10.50 7.70
C ILE A 52 39.64 -10.24 9.20
N LEU A 53 40.41 -11.02 9.97
CA LEU A 53 40.53 -10.86 11.42
C LEU A 53 41.12 -9.49 11.80
N ARG A 54 42.12 -9.02 11.05
CA ARG A 54 42.70 -7.68 11.25
C ARG A 54 41.66 -6.58 11.06
N ALA A 55 40.85 -6.66 10.00
CA ALA A 55 39.79 -5.68 9.76
C ALA A 55 38.72 -5.70 10.87
N LEU A 56 38.33 -6.89 11.33
CA LEU A 56 37.41 -7.05 12.46
C LEU A 56 37.95 -6.42 13.74
N GLU A 57 39.25 -6.60 14.04
CA GLU A 57 39.87 -6.02 15.23
C GLU A 57 40.00 -4.50 15.15
N GLN A 58 40.32 -3.95 13.98
CA GLN A 58 40.53 -2.52 13.80
C GLN A 58 39.24 -1.71 13.71
N THR A 59 38.20 -2.26 13.09
CA THR A 59 36.99 -1.52 12.70
C THR A 59 35.70 -2.05 13.33
N GLY A 60 35.76 -3.22 13.97
CA GLY A 60 34.59 -3.95 14.46
C GLY A 60 33.76 -4.59 13.34
N TYR A 61 34.22 -4.57 12.08
CA TYR A 61 33.47 -5.06 10.93
C TYR A 61 34.37 -5.69 9.87
N ALA A 62 33.89 -6.76 9.24
CA ALA A 62 34.45 -7.22 7.99
C ALA A 62 33.38 -7.91 7.15
N MET A 63 33.36 -7.60 5.86
CA MET A 63 32.67 -8.39 4.85
C MET A 63 33.71 -9.09 3.99
N ALA A 64 33.62 -10.41 3.82
CA ALA A 64 34.62 -11.15 3.06
C ALA A 64 34.07 -12.37 2.32
N GLY A 65 34.74 -12.69 1.22
CA GLY A 65 34.51 -13.89 0.44
C GLY A 65 35.50 -14.00 -0.71
N ILE A 66 35.45 -15.13 -1.42
CA ILE A 66 36.39 -15.40 -2.51
C ILE A 66 35.89 -14.68 -3.77
N PRO A 67 36.71 -13.86 -4.45
CA PRO A 67 36.25 -13.09 -5.60
C PRO A 67 35.81 -13.98 -6.77
N GLU A 68 34.67 -13.61 -7.38
CA GLU A 68 34.12 -14.21 -8.59
C GLU A 68 33.41 -13.13 -9.42
N GLY A 69 34.17 -12.46 -10.30
CA GLY A 69 33.68 -11.31 -11.06
C GLY A 69 33.30 -10.15 -10.14
N GLU A 70 32.07 -9.64 -10.28
CA GLU A 70 31.50 -8.58 -9.41
C GLU A 70 30.90 -9.12 -8.10
N LYS A 71 31.06 -10.43 -7.83
CA LYS A 71 30.52 -11.11 -6.66
C LYS A 71 31.64 -11.71 -5.83
N ILE A 72 31.29 -12.08 -4.61
CA ILE A 72 32.03 -13.02 -3.80
C ILE A 72 31.29 -14.34 -3.73
N ARG A 73 32.03 -15.45 -3.69
CA ARG A 73 31.53 -16.79 -3.35
C ARG A 73 31.97 -17.18 -1.95
N ALA A 74 31.43 -18.30 -1.46
CA ALA A 74 31.72 -18.82 -0.13
C ALA A 74 33.23 -19.01 0.14
N LEU A 75 33.63 -18.65 1.37
CA LEU A 75 34.96 -18.92 1.92
C LEU A 75 35.20 -20.41 2.11
N SER A 76 36.47 -20.82 2.19
CA SER A 76 36.81 -22.17 2.60
C SER A 76 36.31 -22.45 4.04
N PRO A 77 35.94 -23.71 4.37
CA PRO A 77 35.47 -24.04 5.71
C PRO A 77 36.45 -23.67 6.83
N ALA A 78 37.75 -23.77 6.57
CA ALA A 78 38.80 -23.43 7.53
C ALA A 78 38.80 -21.92 7.83
N THR A 79 38.79 -21.08 6.79
CA THR A 79 38.75 -19.62 6.93
C THR A 79 37.45 -19.16 7.58
N TYR A 80 36.31 -19.70 7.13
CA TYR A 80 35.01 -19.39 7.72
C TYR A 80 34.99 -19.69 9.23
N ALA A 81 35.42 -20.89 9.64
CA ALA A 81 35.45 -21.28 11.05
C ALA A 81 36.39 -20.40 11.88
N ALA A 82 37.58 -20.08 11.36
CA ALA A 82 38.57 -19.26 12.04
C ALA A 82 38.04 -17.83 12.31
N VAL A 83 37.36 -17.23 11.33
CA VAL A 83 36.79 -15.89 11.47
C VAL A 83 35.58 -15.91 12.40
N CYS A 84 34.66 -16.87 12.24
CA CYS A 84 33.48 -17.01 13.11
C CYS A 84 33.86 -17.11 14.59
N ALA A 85 34.94 -17.81 14.93
CA ALA A 85 35.41 -17.97 16.31
C ALA A 85 35.88 -16.64 16.96
N ARG A 86 36.08 -15.57 16.19
CA ARG A 86 36.55 -14.26 16.63
C ARG A 86 35.51 -13.15 16.43
N SER A 87 34.31 -13.50 15.96
CA SER A 87 33.20 -12.58 15.73
C SER A 87 32.13 -12.74 16.81
N ASP A 88 31.54 -11.62 17.24
CA ASP A 88 30.40 -11.65 18.16
C ASP A 88 29.11 -11.98 17.39
N GLU A 89 28.99 -11.47 16.16
CA GLU A 89 27.86 -11.69 15.25
C GLU A 89 28.35 -12.06 13.86
N VAL A 90 27.74 -13.09 13.27
CA VAL A 90 28.03 -13.51 11.89
C VAL A 90 26.75 -13.51 11.09
N LEU A 91 26.72 -12.75 9.99
CA LEU A 91 25.58 -12.66 9.09
C LEU A 91 25.93 -13.33 7.76
N VAL A 92 25.16 -14.34 7.38
CA VAL A 92 25.46 -15.17 6.21
C VAL A 92 24.33 -15.08 5.18
N GLU A 93 24.60 -14.55 3.99
CA GLU A 93 23.65 -14.62 2.88
C GLU A 93 23.65 -16.05 2.30
N ALA A 94 22.52 -16.75 2.42
CA ALA A 94 22.43 -18.19 2.18
C ALA A 94 21.72 -18.60 0.87
N ASP A 95 21.32 -17.65 0.03
CA ASP A 95 20.72 -17.93 -1.28
C ASP A 95 20.67 -16.75 -2.28
N GLY A 96 20.60 -17.03 -3.58
CA GLY A 96 20.54 -15.99 -4.63
C GLY A 96 19.12 -15.68 -5.14
N SER A 97 18.79 -14.40 -5.40
CA SER A 97 17.49 -14.01 -6.01
C SER A 97 17.59 -13.19 -7.30
N ARG A 98 18.80 -12.88 -7.77
CA ARG A 98 19.04 -11.95 -8.90
C ARG A 98 18.36 -10.58 -8.73
N GLY A 99 18.20 -10.13 -7.48
CA GLY A 99 17.56 -8.85 -7.16
C GLY A 99 16.03 -8.85 -7.29
N LEU A 100 15.40 -9.98 -7.67
CA LEU A 100 13.95 -10.05 -7.76
C LEU A 100 13.31 -10.15 -6.35
N PRO A 101 12.12 -9.55 -6.15
CA PRO A 101 11.41 -9.54 -4.87
C PRO A 101 11.02 -10.91 -4.31
N LEU A 102 10.55 -11.81 -5.19
CA LEU A 102 10.06 -13.13 -4.83
C LEU A 102 10.88 -14.20 -5.52
N LYS A 103 10.93 -15.37 -4.90
CA LYS A 103 11.52 -16.57 -5.50
C LYS A 103 11.01 -17.82 -4.81
N TYR A 104 11.12 -18.94 -5.51
CA TYR A 104 11.04 -20.27 -4.92
C TYR A 104 12.45 -20.91 -4.87
N PRO A 105 12.82 -21.62 -3.79
CA PRO A 105 14.13 -22.27 -3.70
C PRO A 105 14.35 -23.33 -4.79
N SER A 106 15.62 -23.54 -5.16
CA SER A 106 16.04 -24.69 -5.96
C SER A 106 16.24 -25.90 -5.04
N ASP A 107 16.52 -27.07 -5.59
CA ASP A 107 16.76 -28.28 -4.77
C ASP A 107 18.09 -28.22 -4.00
N GLN A 108 18.94 -27.23 -4.31
CA GLN A 108 20.26 -27.02 -3.71
C GLN A 108 20.32 -25.75 -2.83
N GLU A 109 19.24 -24.97 -2.74
CA GLU A 109 19.17 -23.76 -1.93
C GLU A 109 17.95 -23.80 -1.00
N PRO A 110 17.97 -23.12 0.16
CA PRO A 110 19.08 -22.35 0.70
C PRO A 110 20.19 -23.23 1.31
N VAL A 111 21.44 -22.77 1.22
CA VAL A 111 22.60 -23.45 1.82
C VAL A 111 22.83 -22.87 3.21
N ILE A 112 22.22 -23.48 4.23
CA ILE A 112 22.32 -23.01 5.62
C ILE A 112 23.61 -23.56 6.26
N PRO A 113 24.45 -22.72 6.91
CA PRO A 113 25.56 -23.22 7.71
C PRO A 113 25.10 -24.09 8.88
N ASP A 114 25.79 -25.22 9.11
CA ASP A 114 25.47 -26.15 10.21
C ASP A 114 25.51 -25.48 11.59
N ASN A 115 26.43 -24.52 11.77
CA ASN A 115 26.62 -23.75 12.98
C ASN A 115 25.71 -22.51 13.10
N ALA A 116 24.79 -22.27 12.14
CA ALA A 116 23.83 -21.18 12.26
C ALA A 116 22.87 -21.40 13.43
N GLU A 117 22.61 -20.38 14.24
CA GLU A 117 21.71 -20.45 15.40
C GLU A 117 20.30 -19.93 15.05
N GLU A 118 20.22 -18.93 14.16
CA GLU A 118 18.97 -18.34 13.68
C GLU A 118 18.93 -18.33 12.15
N ILE A 119 17.76 -18.58 11.58
CA ILE A 119 17.47 -18.45 10.15
C ILE A 119 16.44 -17.33 9.98
N ARG A 120 16.79 -16.31 9.20
CA ARG A 120 15.95 -15.16 8.90
C ARG A 120 15.48 -15.22 7.45
N VAL A 121 14.18 -15.41 7.26
CA VAL A 121 13.57 -15.50 5.94
C VAL A 121 13.12 -14.12 5.49
N VAL A 122 13.64 -13.60 4.39
CA VAL A 122 13.29 -12.30 3.85
C VAL A 122 12.26 -12.44 2.72
N CYS A 123 11.26 -11.58 2.74
CA CYS A 123 10.25 -11.51 1.69
C CYS A 123 10.00 -10.07 1.22
N GLY A 124 10.13 -9.83 -0.09
CA GLY A 124 9.87 -8.55 -0.73
C GLY A 124 8.40 -8.33 -1.06
N LEU A 125 7.73 -7.46 -0.32
CA LEU A 125 6.32 -7.10 -0.53
C LEU A 125 6.09 -6.09 -1.67
N ASN A 126 7.15 -5.56 -2.27
CA ASN A 126 7.09 -4.74 -3.49
C ASN A 126 6.67 -5.54 -4.75
N ALA A 127 6.49 -6.86 -4.64
CA ALA A 127 5.87 -7.68 -5.67
C ALA A 127 4.34 -7.56 -5.75
N LEU A 128 3.68 -7.13 -4.66
CA LEU A 128 2.22 -7.09 -4.59
C LEU A 128 1.64 -6.18 -5.68
N GLY A 129 0.65 -6.69 -6.43
CA GLY A 129 0.01 -5.95 -7.52
C GLY A 129 0.80 -5.94 -8.83
N ARG A 130 1.88 -6.72 -8.96
CA ARG A 130 2.67 -6.82 -10.19
C ARG A 130 2.58 -8.22 -10.82
N PRO A 131 2.76 -8.37 -12.15
CA PRO A 131 2.77 -9.67 -12.82
C PRO A 131 3.92 -10.57 -12.32
N ALA A 132 3.65 -11.86 -12.11
CA ALA A 132 4.63 -12.82 -11.60
C ALA A 132 5.94 -12.85 -12.41
N ARG A 133 5.85 -12.82 -13.75
CA ARG A 133 7.00 -12.79 -14.67
C ARG A 133 8.00 -11.64 -14.43
N GLU A 134 7.55 -10.54 -13.84
CA GLU A 134 8.39 -9.35 -13.60
C GLU A 134 9.08 -9.38 -12.24
N VAL A 135 8.57 -10.16 -11.29
CA VAL A 135 8.93 -10.04 -9.87
C VAL A 135 9.41 -11.35 -9.24
N CYS A 136 9.35 -12.46 -9.97
CA CYS A 136 9.67 -13.80 -9.47
C CYS A 136 10.92 -14.38 -10.12
N HIS A 137 11.94 -14.70 -9.32
CA HIS A 137 13.06 -15.53 -9.73
C HIS A 137 12.65 -17.01 -9.74
N ARG A 138 13.12 -17.78 -10.74
CA ARG A 138 12.71 -19.18 -10.99
C ARG A 138 11.19 -19.30 -11.21
N LEU A 139 10.71 -18.54 -12.19
CA LEU A 139 9.28 -18.36 -12.47
C LEU A 139 8.53 -19.69 -12.58
N GLU A 140 9.07 -20.69 -13.29
CA GLU A 140 8.45 -22.02 -13.44
C GLU A 140 8.15 -22.70 -12.10
N ARG A 141 9.07 -22.61 -11.12
CA ARG A 141 8.86 -23.17 -9.78
C ARG A 141 7.82 -22.38 -9.00
N VAL A 142 7.85 -21.05 -9.15
CA VAL A 142 6.88 -20.16 -8.51
C VAL A 142 5.47 -20.43 -9.03
N THR A 143 5.27 -20.50 -10.35
CA THR A 143 3.97 -20.77 -10.96
C THR A 143 3.49 -22.18 -10.64
N ALA A 144 4.37 -23.18 -10.59
CA ALA A 144 4.04 -24.53 -10.14
C ALA A 144 3.60 -24.57 -8.68
N CYS A 145 4.33 -23.90 -7.78
CA CYS A 145 3.98 -23.81 -6.36
C CYS A 145 2.61 -23.12 -6.16
N LEU A 146 2.33 -22.07 -6.93
CA LEU A 146 1.14 -21.24 -6.75
C LEU A 146 -0.08 -21.72 -7.53
N GLY A 147 0.12 -22.46 -8.62
CA GLY A 147 -0.95 -22.83 -9.55
C GLY A 147 -1.47 -21.65 -10.36
N ILE A 148 -0.60 -20.73 -10.78
CA ILE A 148 -0.98 -19.49 -11.49
C ILE A 148 -0.23 -19.34 -12.82
N PRO A 149 -0.80 -18.65 -13.83
CA PRO A 149 -0.06 -18.31 -15.05
C PRO A 149 1.01 -17.24 -14.80
N GLU A 150 1.99 -17.16 -15.68
CA GLU A 150 3.13 -16.23 -15.57
C GLU A 150 2.75 -14.74 -15.54
N ASN A 151 1.61 -14.38 -16.14
CA ASN A 151 1.08 -13.02 -16.17
C ASN A 151 0.16 -12.70 -14.98
N ALA A 152 -0.09 -13.67 -14.09
CA ALA A 152 -0.95 -13.45 -12.93
C ALA A 152 -0.38 -12.36 -12.03
N VAL A 153 -1.26 -11.49 -11.54
CA VAL A 153 -0.91 -10.46 -10.57
C VAL A 153 -0.65 -11.12 -9.20
N ILE A 154 0.47 -10.80 -8.57
CA ILE A 154 0.82 -11.31 -7.26
C ILE A 154 -0.08 -10.70 -6.18
N THR A 155 -0.73 -11.56 -5.39
CA THR A 155 -1.60 -11.22 -4.26
C THR A 155 -0.90 -11.53 -2.93
N PRO A 156 -1.41 -11.03 -1.78
CA PRO A 156 -0.90 -11.43 -0.47
C PRO A 156 -0.92 -12.95 -0.26
N ALA A 157 -2.00 -13.63 -0.67
CA ALA A 157 -2.12 -15.08 -0.54
C ALA A 157 -1.04 -15.84 -1.32
N HIS A 158 -0.66 -15.33 -2.51
CA HIS A 158 0.48 -15.88 -3.27
C HIS A 158 1.78 -15.74 -2.47
N VAL A 159 2.02 -14.57 -1.88
CA VAL A 159 3.23 -14.33 -1.07
C VAL A 159 3.25 -15.24 0.16
N GLN A 160 2.14 -15.34 0.91
CA GLN A 160 2.03 -16.21 2.07
C GLN A 160 2.32 -17.66 1.72
N ARG A 161 1.75 -18.17 0.62
CA ARG A 161 2.00 -19.52 0.15
C ARG A 161 3.46 -19.74 -0.24
N LEU A 162 4.07 -18.82 -0.99
CA LEU A 162 5.50 -18.94 -1.36
C LEU A 162 6.42 -18.98 -0.13
N VAL A 163 6.17 -18.11 0.85
CA VAL A 163 6.96 -18.05 2.08
C VAL A 163 6.78 -19.32 2.91
N THR A 164 5.53 -19.77 3.05
CA THR A 164 5.18 -20.93 3.87
C THR A 164 5.72 -22.23 3.28
N GLU A 165 5.44 -22.48 2.00
CA GLU A 165 5.80 -23.71 1.30
C GLU A 165 7.26 -23.72 0.87
N GLY A 166 7.82 -22.57 0.49
CA GLY A 166 9.20 -22.46 0.04
C GLY A 166 10.21 -22.40 1.19
N TYR A 167 9.86 -21.77 2.32
CA TYR A 167 10.84 -21.50 3.39
C TYR A 167 10.40 -22.00 4.75
N LEU A 168 9.29 -21.48 5.30
CA LEU A 168 8.98 -21.72 6.72
C LEU A 168 8.78 -23.20 7.03
N ARG A 169 7.96 -23.92 6.24
CA ARG A 169 7.71 -25.35 6.47
C ARG A 169 8.96 -26.21 6.21
N PRO A 170 9.67 -26.10 5.06
CA PRO A 170 10.88 -26.90 4.83
C PRO A 170 12.01 -26.61 5.84
N LEU A 171 12.24 -25.35 6.20
CA LEU A 171 13.34 -24.98 7.11
C LEU A 171 13.05 -25.43 8.55
N ARG A 172 11.81 -25.30 9.04
CA ARG A 172 11.43 -25.81 10.37
C ARG A 172 11.52 -27.34 10.44
N ALA A 173 11.24 -28.04 9.33
CA ALA A 173 11.38 -29.49 9.26
C ALA A 173 12.86 -29.93 9.20
N ALA A 174 13.70 -29.23 8.44
CA ALA A 174 15.13 -29.55 8.30
C ALA A 174 15.95 -29.12 9.52
N PHE A 175 15.53 -28.08 10.23
CA PHE A 175 16.25 -27.48 11.35
C PHE A 175 15.34 -27.24 12.57
N PRO A 176 14.86 -28.31 13.23
CA PRO A 176 13.88 -28.20 14.33
C PRO A 176 14.42 -27.42 15.54
N ASP A 177 15.74 -27.45 15.76
CA ASP A 177 16.39 -26.79 16.89
C ASP A 177 16.78 -25.33 16.61
N LYS A 178 16.66 -24.87 15.35
CA LYS A 178 17.04 -23.50 14.95
C LYS A 178 15.82 -22.59 14.97
N LYS A 179 16.02 -21.35 15.42
CA LYS A 179 14.96 -20.33 15.38
C LYS A 179 14.77 -19.87 13.92
N VAL A 180 13.57 -20.05 13.36
CA VAL A 180 13.21 -19.57 12.02
C VAL A 180 12.27 -18.38 12.13
N THR A 181 12.76 -17.20 11.73
CA THR A 181 12.04 -15.92 11.85
C THR A 181 11.75 -15.35 10.46
N LEU A 182 10.49 -14.98 10.18
CA LEU A 182 10.14 -14.24 8.97
C LEU A 182 10.43 -12.74 9.15
N MET A 183 11.06 -12.13 8.15
CA MET A 183 11.44 -10.72 8.10
C MET A 183 10.95 -10.10 6.78
N PRO A 184 9.64 -9.79 6.66
CA PRO A 184 9.14 -9.07 5.51
C PRO A 184 9.66 -7.64 5.52
N ARG A 185 9.79 -7.04 4.34
CA ARG A 185 10.18 -5.64 4.22
C ARG A 185 9.02 -4.72 4.64
N THR A 186 9.27 -3.80 5.58
CA THR A 186 8.25 -2.91 6.19
C THR A 186 8.37 -1.43 5.80
N ASP A 187 9.29 -1.09 4.90
CA ASP A 187 9.45 0.28 4.35
C ASP A 187 8.37 0.69 3.34
N GLY A 188 7.41 -0.21 3.09
CA GLY A 188 6.34 -0.06 2.11
C GLY A 188 5.15 0.81 2.53
N SER A 189 4.07 0.76 1.74
CA SER A 189 2.80 1.41 2.06
C SER A 189 2.13 0.80 3.31
N LEU A 190 1.13 1.49 3.88
CA LEU A 190 0.33 0.95 4.99
C LEU A 190 -0.22 -0.46 4.68
N TYR A 191 -0.67 -0.71 3.45
CA TYR A 191 -1.09 -2.03 3.00
C TYR A 191 0.02 -3.08 3.11
N GLN A 192 1.22 -2.76 2.65
CA GLN A 192 2.36 -3.67 2.73
C GLN A 192 2.77 -3.91 4.18
N ARG A 193 2.70 -2.90 5.06
CA ARG A 193 2.96 -3.06 6.50
C ARG A 193 1.92 -3.96 7.17
N ALA A 194 0.64 -3.79 6.85
CA ALA A 194 -0.43 -4.66 7.35
C ALA A 194 -0.24 -6.11 6.88
N VAL A 195 0.06 -6.33 5.60
CA VAL A 195 0.37 -7.67 5.07
C VAL A 195 1.61 -8.26 5.75
N ALA A 196 2.68 -7.48 5.93
CA ALA A 196 3.89 -7.92 6.64
C ALA A 196 3.58 -8.41 8.05
N SER A 197 2.77 -7.65 8.79
CA SER A 197 2.37 -8.00 10.15
C SER A 197 1.61 -9.32 10.22
N LEU A 198 0.62 -9.52 9.34
CA LEU A 198 -0.14 -10.76 9.27
C LEU A 198 0.76 -11.96 8.90
N LEU A 199 1.69 -11.77 7.97
CA LEU A 199 2.67 -12.80 7.60
C LEU A 199 3.56 -13.21 8.78
N VAL A 200 4.08 -12.24 9.54
CA VAL A 200 4.93 -12.50 10.72
C VAL A 200 4.17 -13.24 11.80
N GLN A 201 2.88 -12.92 11.97
CA GLN A 201 2.00 -13.56 12.95
C GLN A 201 1.34 -14.84 12.43
N GLU A 202 1.71 -15.29 11.22
CA GLU A 202 1.16 -16.47 10.53
C GLU A 202 -0.38 -16.46 10.45
N GLN A 203 -0.97 -15.27 10.33
CA GLN A 203 -2.41 -15.08 10.16
C GLN A 203 -2.80 -15.10 8.69
N ASP A 204 -4.07 -15.39 8.40
CA ASP A 204 -4.59 -15.34 7.04
C ASP A 204 -4.51 -13.91 6.48
N VAL A 205 -3.71 -13.72 5.42
CA VAL A 205 -3.52 -12.41 4.78
C VAL A 205 -4.67 -12.04 3.85
N SER A 206 -5.54 -13.00 3.49
CA SER A 206 -6.68 -12.78 2.60
C SER A 206 -7.79 -11.95 3.22
N VAL A 207 -7.74 -11.74 4.54
CA VAL A 207 -8.62 -10.84 5.29
C VAL A 207 -8.43 -9.36 4.91
N LEU A 208 -7.33 -9.01 4.23
CA LEU A 208 -7.06 -7.67 3.73
C LEU A 208 -7.41 -7.56 2.25
N GLN A 209 -8.17 -6.53 1.89
CA GLN A 209 -8.44 -6.17 0.49
C GLN A 209 -7.63 -4.93 0.13
N LYS A 210 -6.94 -4.96 -1.02
CA LYS A 210 -6.09 -3.85 -1.49
C LYS A 210 -6.91 -2.58 -1.70
N GLU A 211 -8.16 -2.75 -2.14
CA GLU A 211 -9.14 -1.71 -2.44
C GLU A 211 -9.48 -0.88 -1.20
N TRP A 212 -9.24 -1.42 0.01
CA TRP A 212 -9.40 -0.67 1.25
C TRP A 212 -8.26 0.31 1.52
N PHE A 213 -7.11 0.15 0.86
CA PHE A 213 -5.93 0.99 1.06
C PHE A 213 -5.76 2.02 -0.07
N CYS A 214 -6.86 2.33 -0.77
CA CYS A 214 -6.91 3.38 -1.76
C CYS A 214 -7.38 4.68 -1.11
N PRO A 215 -6.77 5.83 -1.43
CA PRO A 215 -7.27 7.11 -0.94
C PRO A 215 -8.65 7.40 -1.53
N GLN A 216 -9.41 8.28 -0.87
CA GLN A 216 -10.55 8.94 -1.52
C GLN A 216 -10.10 9.53 -2.87
N PRO A 217 -10.77 9.20 -3.99
CA PRO A 217 -10.54 9.86 -5.27
C PRO A 217 -10.66 11.37 -5.12
N ARG A 218 -9.66 12.10 -5.62
CA ARG A 218 -9.73 13.56 -5.70
C ARG A 218 -10.91 13.98 -6.58
N LEU A 219 -11.60 15.04 -6.21
CA LEU A 219 -12.62 15.67 -7.03
C LEU A 219 -12.02 16.87 -7.79
N ILE A 220 -11.89 16.74 -9.10
CA ILE A 220 -11.41 17.79 -9.99
C ILE A 220 -12.61 18.47 -10.64
N ILE A 221 -12.74 19.78 -10.41
CA ILE A 221 -13.85 20.60 -10.90
C ILE A 221 -13.34 21.50 -12.02
N CYS A 222 -13.79 21.25 -13.25
CA CYS A 222 -13.49 22.09 -14.41
C CYS A 222 -14.54 23.20 -14.51
N GLY A 223 -14.15 24.42 -14.19
CA GLY A 223 -14.99 25.61 -14.10
C GLY A 223 -15.14 26.11 -12.66
N GLY A 224 -14.92 27.41 -12.46
CA GLY A 224 -14.97 28.11 -11.19
C GLY A 224 -16.29 28.86 -10.93
N GLY A 225 -17.39 28.43 -11.56
CA GLY A 225 -18.71 29.07 -11.43
C GLY A 225 -19.35 28.95 -10.03
N HIS A 226 -20.56 29.49 -9.88
CA HIS A 226 -21.28 29.46 -8.60
C HIS A 226 -21.64 28.05 -8.12
N VAL A 227 -21.99 27.13 -9.04
CA VAL A 227 -22.25 25.74 -8.67
C VAL A 227 -20.98 25.06 -8.16
N SER A 228 -19.85 25.28 -8.82
CA SER A 228 -18.56 24.71 -8.44
C SER A 228 -18.15 25.08 -7.02
N ARG A 229 -18.49 26.29 -6.56
CA ARG A 229 -18.28 26.72 -5.18
C ARG A 229 -19.03 25.83 -4.18
N GLU A 230 -20.33 25.62 -4.42
CA GLU A 230 -21.15 24.78 -3.54
C GLU A 230 -20.72 23.31 -3.61
N VAL A 231 -20.32 22.82 -4.78
CA VAL A 231 -19.73 21.49 -4.95
C VAL A 231 -18.47 21.35 -4.10
N ALA A 232 -17.51 22.28 -4.20
CA ALA A 232 -16.27 22.22 -3.42
C ALA A 232 -16.52 22.29 -1.90
N ALA A 233 -17.46 23.13 -1.46
CA ALA A 233 -17.82 23.27 -0.05
C ALA A 233 -18.46 22.00 0.52
N LEU A 234 -19.40 21.38 -0.20
CA LEU A 234 -20.04 20.13 0.22
C LEU A 234 -19.08 18.94 0.09
N ALA A 235 -18.24 18.90 -0.94
CA ALA A 235 -17.27 17.84 -1.17
C ALA A 235 -16.27 17.73 0.00
N ALA A 236 -15.82 18.86 0.55
CA ALA A 236 -14.94 18.88 1.72
C ALA A 236 -15.58 18.24 2.96
N ARG A 237 -16.92 18.34 3.11
CA ARG A 237 -17.66 17.68 4.21
C ARG A 237 -17.83 16.17 3.99
N LEU A 238 -17.55 15.69 2.78
CA LEU A 238 -17.61 14.28 2.38
C LEU A 238 -16.19 13.69 2.23
N ASP A 239 -15.19 14.36 2.79
CA ASP A 239 -13.77 13.99 2.79
C ASP A 239 -13.14 13.91 1.38
N PHE A 240 -13.68 14.64 0.41
CA PHE A 240 -13.03 14.82 -0.89
C PHE A 240 -11.98 15.93 -0.82
N THR A 241 -10.76 15.63 -1.28
CA THR A 241 -9.82 16.66 -1.70
C THR A 241 -10.28 17.24 -3.02
N THR A 242 -10.20 18.56 -3.19
CA THR A 242 -10.72 19.24 -4.38
C THR A 242 -9.67 20.11 -5.07
N ARG A 243 -9.62 20.00 -6.39
CA ARG A 243 -8.86 20.89 -7.29
C ARG A 243 -9.85 21.60 -8.20
N VAL A 244 -9.80 22.93 -8.25
CA VAL A 244 -10.65 23.74 -9.14
C VAL A 244 -9.80 24.34 -10.24
N ILE A 245 -10.22 24.14 -11.49
CA ILE A 245 -9.50 24.62 -12.68
C ILE A 245 -10.42 25.56 -13.45
N ASP A 246 -9.99 26.80 -13.70
CA ASP A 246 -10.69 27.75 -14.59
C ASP A 246 -9.66 28.65 -15.27
N GLU A 247 -9.98 29.18 -16.44
CA GLU A 247 -9.09 30.09 -17.19
C GLU A 247 -9.15 31.52 -16.64
N ARG A 248 -10.17 31.82 -15.81
CA ARG A 248 -10.45 33.15 -15.25
C ARG A 248 -9.88 33.29 -13.84
N PRO A 249 -8.79 34.07 -13.64
CA PRO A 249 -8.14 34.20 -12.34
C PRO A 249 -9.05 34.82 -11.28
N GLU A 250 -9.97 35.71 -11.65
CA GLU A 250 -10.91 36.35 -10.73
C GLU A 250 -11.90 35.38 -10.07
N LEU A 251 -12.09 34.19 -10.64
CA LEU A 251 -12.91 33.14 -10.05
C LEU A 251 -12.11 32.29 -9.05
N LEU A 252 -10.78 32.28 -9.12
CA LEU A 252 -9.95 31.35 -8.37
C LEU A 252 -9.35 31.99 -7.11
N THR A 253 -10.22 32.48 -6.23
CA THR A 253 -9.79 33.09 -4.95
C THR A 253 -10.10 32.18 -3.76
N ARG A 254 -9.28 32.29 -2.70
CA ARG A 254 -9.50 31.58 -1.42
C ARG A 254 -10.80 32.00 -0.73
N GLU A 255 -11.27 33.22 -0.95
CA GLU A 255 -12.57 33.70 -0.47
C GLU A 255 -13.72 32.95 -1.13
N ARG A 256 -13.63 32.65 -2.43
CA ARG A 256 -14.64 31.87 -3.14
C ARG A 256 -14.51 30.38 -2.85
N PHE A 257 -13.29 29.86 -2.73
CA PHE A 257 -13.00 28.43 -2.53
C PHE A 257 -12.13 28.20 -1.28
N PRO A 258 -12.67 28.43 -0.07
CA PRO A 258 -11.89 28.32 1.16
C PRO A 258 -11.47 26.88 1.46
N THR A 259 -12.24 25.89 1.01
CA THR A 259 -12.01 24.46 1.27
C THR A 259 -11.29 23.73 0.14
N ALA A 260 -11.03 24.39 -0.99
CA ALA A 260 -10.32 23.75 -2.09
C ALA A 260 -8.84 23.56 -1.74
N GLU A 261 -8.29 22.38 -2.01
CA GLU A 261 -6.86 22.13 -1.79
C GLU A 261 -6.04 22.97 -2.77
N GLU A 262 -6.43 22.91 -4.05
CA GLU A 262 -5.71 23.52 -5.16
C GLU A 262 -6.63 24.35 -6.06
N LEU A 263 -6.14 25.53 -6.47
CA LEU A 263 -6.79 26.42 -7.43
C LEU A 263 -5.82 26.61 -8.60
N ILE A 264 -6.20 26.16 -9.79
CA ILE A 264 -5.34 26.16 -10.98
C ILE A 264 -5.92 27.12 -12.01
N CYS A 265 -5.21 28.21 -12.26
CA CYS A 265 -5.53 29.17 -13.32
C CYS A 265 -4.75 28.79 -14.58
N ASP A 266 -5.38 28.02 -15.47
CA ASP A 266 -4.78 27.60 -16.74
C ASP A 266 -5.87 27.38 -17.79
N SER A 267 -5.48 27.36 -19.05
CA SER A 267 -6.40 27.06 -20.14
C SER A 267 -6.82 25.60 -20.14
N TYR A 268 -8.05 25.32 -20.58
CA TYR A 268 -8.52 23.95 -20.80
C TYR A 268 -7.71 23.23 -21.90
N ASP A 269 -6.96 23.96 -22.75
CA ASP A 269 -6.01 23.37 -23.71
C ASP A 269 -4.87 22.63 -22.99
N ASN A 270 -4.51 23.07 -21.78
CA ASN A 270 -3.47 22.47 -20.95
C ASN A 270 -4.03 21.49 -19.90
N LEU A 271 -5.33 21.18 -19.94
CA LEU A 271 -6.01 20.39 -18.91
C LEU A 271 -5.32 19.04 -18.63
N ALA A 272 -4.76 18.40 -19.66
CA ALA A 272 -4.04 17.13 -19.54
C ALA A 272 -2.90 17.14 -18.51
N ARG A 273 -2.32 18.30 -18.20
CA ARG A 273 -1.24 18.46 -17.20
C ARG A 273 -1.75 18.39 -15.75
N HIS A 274 -3.05 18.54 -15.56
CA HIS A 274 -3.70 18.72 -14.26
C HIS A 274 -4.66 17.57 -13.91
N LEU A 275 -4.69 16.52 -14.74
CA LEU A 275 -5.48 15.32 -14.52
C LEU A 275 -4.76 14.37 -13.56
N ASP A 276 -5.53 13.75 -12.66
CA ASP A 276 -5.04 12.71 -11.76
C ASP A 276 -5.72 11.37 -12.13
N PRO A 277 -4.96 10.27 -12.30
CA PRO A 277 -5.55 8.95 -12.54
C PRO A 277 -6.50 8.54 -11.41
N GLY A 278 -7.65 7.98 -11.77
CA GLY A 278 -8.68 7.53 -10.82
C GLY A 278 -9.47 8.65 -10.14
N ALA A 279 -9.30 9.92 -10.54
CA ALA A 279 -10.07 11.03 -9.97
C ALA A 279 -11.54 11.06 -10.43
N CYS A 280 -12.37 11.78 -9.67
CA CYS A 280 -13.72 12.16 -10.05
C CYS A 280 -13.69 13.53 -10.73
N TYR A 281 -14.32 13.66 -11.89
CA TYR A 281 -14.35 14.89 -12.67
C TYR A 281 -15.77 15.46 -12.76
N VAL A 282 -15.91 16.75 -12.54
CA VAL A 282 -17.17 17.49 -12.74
C VAL A 282 -16.89 18.66 -13.66
N VAL A 283 -17.49 18.64 -14.85
CA VAL A 283 -17.33 19.65 -15.89
C VAL A 283 -18.50 20.63 -15.82
N VAL A 284 -18.22 21.85 -15.37
CA VAL A 284 -19.15 22.97 -15.17
C VAL A 284 -18.55 24.26 -15.73
N THR A 285 -18.23 24.26 -17.02
CA THR A 285 -17.56 25.40 -17.66
C THR A 285 -18.58 26.41 -18.21
N PRO A 286 -18.18 27.65 -18.59
CA PRO A 286 -19.13 28.69 -18.98
C PRO A 286 -19.73 28.52 -20.38
N ASN A 287 -19.17 27.65 -21.25
CA ASN A 287 -19.67 27.50 -22.61
C ASN A 287 -19.45 26.08 -23.18
N HIS A 288 -20.24 25.77 -24.22
CA HIS A 288 -20.27 24.46 -24.88
C HIS A 288 -18.90 23.96 -25.38
N LYS A 289 -18.04 24.87 -25.85
CA LYS A 289 -16.73 24.50 -26.41
C LYS A 289 -15.80 23.98 -25.31
N ALA A 290 -15.75 24.70 -24.19
CA ALA A 290 -14.92 24.32 -23.05
C ALA A 290 -15.37 22.99 -22.41
N ASP A 291 -16.67 22.72 -22.33
CA ASP A 291 -17.15 21.44 -21.78
C ASP A 291 -16.73 20.25 -22.65
N LEU A 292 -16.93 20.34 -23.97
CA LEU A 292 -16.54 19.29 -24.90
C LEU A 292 -15.04 19.02 -24.80
N GLN A 293 -14.24 20.08 -24.74
CA GLN A 293 -12.80 19.99 -24.62
C GLN A 293 -12.35 19.30 -23.33
N CYS A 294 -12.96 19.65 -22.20
CA CYS A 294 -12.69 18.97 -20.93
C CYS A 294 -13.03 17.48 -21.03
N VAL A 295 -14.25 17.18 -21.49
CA VAL A 295 -14.71 15.79 -21.63
C VAL A 295 -13.80 15.00 -22.56
N GLU A 296 -13.45 15.53 -23.73
CA GLU A 296 -12.55 14.88 -24.68
C GLU A 296 -11.16 14.57 -24.10
N THR A 297 -10.63 15.48 -23.28
CA THR A 297 -9.31 15.32 -22.66
C THR A 297 -9.33 14.27 -21.54
N ILE A 298 -10.44 14.19 -20.79
CA ILE A 298 -10.61 13.27 -19.65
C ILE A 298 -11.07 11.88 -20.12
N LEU A 299 -11.92 11.81 -21.15
CA LEU A 299 -12.55 10.58 -21.61
C LEU A 299 -11.59 9.43 -21.95
N PRO A 300 -10.33 9.62 -22.41
CA PRO A 300 -9.40 8.52 -22.64
C PRO A 300 -8.63 8.06 -21.38
N THR A 301 -8.73 8.78 -20.25
CA THR A 301 -7.97 8.45 -19.04
C THR A 301 -8.66 7.39 -18.19
N ASP A 302 -7.95 6.92 -17.17
CA ASP A 302 -8.53 6.15 -16.07
C ASP A 302 -9.12 7.14 -15.05
N TYR A 303 -10.45 7.13 -14.88
CA TYR A 303 -11.18 8.03 -13.99
C TYR A 303 -12.26 7.26 -13.22
N ALA A 304 -12.54 7.66 -11.99
CA ALA A 304 -13.58 7.04 -11.16
C ALA A 304 -14.99 7.55 -11.50
N TYR A 305 -15.10 8.79 -11.99
CA TYR A 305 -16.36 9.41 -12.38
C TYR A 305 -16.11 10.56 -13.35
N LEU A 306 -16.99 10.73 -14.35
CA LEU A 306 -16.99 11.90 -15.23
C LEU A 306 -18.42 12.41 -15.41
N GLY A 307 -18.70 13.58 -14.86
CA GLY A 307 -19.97 14.26 -14.96
C GLY A 307 -19.86 15.55 -15.76
N MET A 308 -20.83 15.80 -16.64
CA MET A 308 -20.90 17.05 -17.41
C MET A 308 -22.23 17.75 -17.19
N MET A 309 -22.18 19.02 -16.81
CA MET A 309 -23.37 19.85 -16.72
C MET A 309 -23.84 20.30 -18.10
N GLY A 310 -25.12 20.08 -18.40
CA GLY A 310 -25.71 20.59 -19.64
C GLY A 310 -27.19 20.29 -19.79
N SER A 311 -27.87 21.06 -20.63
CA SER A 311 -29.24 20.76 -21.08
C SER A 311 -29.27 19.52 -21.98
N ARG A 312 -30.43 18.88 -22.16
CA ARG A 312 -30.57 17.71 -23.05
C ARG A 312 -29.97 17.94 -24.45
N ARG A 313 -30.29 19.10 -25.07
CA ARG A 313 -29.73 19.49 -26.37
C ARG A 313 -28.21 19.61 -26.35
N LYS A 314 -27.63 20.14 -25.27
CA LYS A 314 -26.17 20.26 -25.11
C LYS A 314 -25.53 18.88 -25.03
N VAL A 315 -26.12 17.98 -24.25
CA VAL A 315 -25.64 16.60 -24.10
C VAL A 315 -25.65 15.87 -25.44
N GLU A 316 -26.77 15.93 -26.18
CA GLU A 316 -26.90 15.32 -27.51
C GLU A 316 -25.81 15.82 -28.47
N SER A 317 -25.55 17.12 -28.50
CA SER A 317 -24.50 17.72 -29.34
C SER A 317 -23.10 17.29 -28.94
N THR A 318 -22.80 17.17 -27.64
CA THR A 318 -21.51 16.68 -27.16
C THR A 318 -21.30 15.21 -27.53
N VAL A 319 -22.32 14.36 -27.35
CA VAL A 319 -22.28 12.94 -27.70
C VAL A 319 -21.98 12.74 -29.18
N GLU A 320 -22.66 13.50 -30.05
CA GLU A 320 -22.43 13.43 -31.50
C GLU A 320 -21.00 13.83 -31.88
N GLN A 321 -20.48 14.90 -31.29
CA GLN A 321 -19.10 15.34 -31.54
C GLN A 321 -18.06 14.32 -31.05
N LEU A 322 -18.27 13.68 -29.90
CA LEU A 322 -17.39 12.62 -29.41
C LEU A 322 -17.41 11.40 -30.34
N ARG A 323 -18.57 11.02 -30.88
CA ARG A 323 -18.67 9.95 -31.89
C ARG A 323 -17.91 10.28 -33.16
N GLN A 324 -18.05 11.50 -33.67
CA GLN A 324 -17.31 11.97 -34.85
C GLN A 324 -15.80 11.96 -34.64
N LYS A 325 -15.35 12.12 -33.40
CA LYS A 325 -13.93 12.01 -32.99
C LYS A 325 -13.45 10.57 -32.76
N GLY A 326 -14.32 9.57 -32.94
CA GLY A 326 -13.96 8.15 -32.89
C GLY A 326 -14.05 7.50 -31.51
N PHE A 327 -14.64 8.17 -30.52
CA PHE A 327 -14.89 7.52 -29.22
C PHE A 327 -15.97 6.44 -29.35
N SER A 328 -15.72 5.28 -28.74
CA SER A 328 -16.68 4.19 -28.74
C SER A 328 -17.92 4.55 -27.92
N ARG A 329 -19.07 3.94 -28.28
CA ARG A 329 -20.31 4.11 -27.52
C ARG A 329 -20.14 3.70 -26.05
N GLU A 330 -19.41 2.62 -25.80
CA GLU A 330 -19.13 2.13 -24.44
C GLU A 330 -18.40 3.17 -23.58
N ARG A 331 -17.42 3.90 -24.15
CA ARG A 331 -16.75 5.00 -23.42
C ARG A 331 -17.64 6.22 -23.27
N ILE A 332 -18.48 6.54 -24.25
CA ILE A 332 -19.38 7.69 -24.12
C ILE A 332 -20.45 7.44 -23.06
N ASP A 333 -20.97 6.21 -22.99
CA ASP A 333 -22.04 5.82 -22.05
C ASP A 333 -21.58 5.83 -20.57
N THR A 334 -20.27 5.99 -20.29
CA THR A 334 -19.76 6.20 -18.93
C THR A 334 -19.83 7.66 -18.45
N ILE A 335 -20.22 8.61 -19.33
CA ILE A 335 -20.36 10.02 -18.97
C ILE A 335 -21.74 10.27 -18.35
N PHE A 336 -21.77 10.90 -17.17
CA PHE A 336 -23.01 11.33 -16.52
C PHE A 336 -23.39 12.74 -16.99
N ALA A 337 -24.24 12.81 -18.01
CA ALA A 337 -24.69 14.06 -18.61
C ALA A 337 -26.21 14.00 -18.91
N PRO A 338 -27.06 14.86 -18.31
CA PRO A 338 -26.72 15.87 -17.32
C PRO A 338 -26.15 15.27 -16.03
N VAL A 339 -25.22 16.00 -15.41
CA VAL A 339 -24.59 15.61 -14.14
C VAL A 339 -25.59 15.66 -12.97
N GLY A 340 -25.47 14.71 -12.05
CA GLY A 340 -26.26 14.64 -10.82
C GLY A 340 -27.49 13.72 -10.91
N LEU A 341 -28.03 13.36 -9.73
CA LEU A 341 -29.28 12.61 -9.61
C LEU A 341 -30.51 13.49 -9.90
N GLU A 342 -31.56 12.89 -10.48
CA GLU A 342 -32.83 13.57 -10.74
C GLU A 342 -33.66 13.75 -9.45
N ILE A 343 -33.23 14.70 -8.61
CA ILE A 343 -33.88 15.03 -7.32
C ILE A 343 -34.74 16.30 -7.39
N GLY A 344 -34.94 16.87 -8.58
CA GLY A 344 -35.67 18.14 -8.76
C GLY A 344 -34.90 19.37 -8.26
N ALA A 345 -33.56 19.33 -8.30
CA ALA A 345 -32.70 20.43 -7.85
C ALA A 345 -32.91 21.73 -8.64
N VAL A 346 -33.00 22.86 -7.93
CA VAL A 346 -33.22 24.20 -8.48
C VAL A 346 -32.10 25.15 -8.08
N THR A 347 -31.68 25.15 -6.81
CA THR A 347 -30.64 26.06 -6.30
C THR A 347 -29.23 25.51 -6.57
N PRO A 348 -28.18 26.36 -6.62
CA PRO A 348 -26.80 25.88 -6.78
C PRO A 348 -26.38 24.85 -5.71
N ALA A 349 -26.86 24.99 -4.47
CA ALA A 349 -26.59 24.05 -3.39
C ALA A 349 -27.32 22.71 -3.59
N GLU A 350 -28.57 22.73 -4.05
CA GLU A 350 -29.31 21.49 -4.41
C GLU A 350 -28.67 20.78 -5.59
N ILE A 351 -28.21 21.53 -6.59
CA ILE A 351 -27.48 20.97 -7.74
C ILE A 351 -26.17 20.35 -7.26
N ALA A 352 -25.41 21.02 -6.39
CA ALA A 352 -24.20 20.46 -5.81
C ALA A 352 -24.47 19.17 -5.00
N LEU A 353 -25.54 19.13 -4.21
CA LEU A 353 -25.99 17.93 -3.50
C LEU A 353 -26.33 16.79 -4.48
N SER A 354 -27.06 17.10 -5.56
CA SER A 354 -27.41 16.14 -6.61
C SER A 354 -26.16 15.54 -7.29
N ILE A 355 -25.18 16.38 -7.62
CA ILE A 355 -23.89 15.97 -8.21
C ILE A 355 -23.14 15.05 -7.25
N LEU A 356 -22.94 15.47 -6.01
CA LEU A 356 -22.18 14.70 -5.02
C LEU A 356 -22.88 13.39 -4.65
N ALA A 357 -24.21 13.37 -4.59
CA ALA A 357 -24.98 12.14 -4.38
C ALA A 357 -24.74 11.15 -5.52
N GLN A 358 -24.69 11.60 -6.78
CA GLN A 358 -24.37 10.74 -7.91
C GLN A 358 -22.92 10.25 -7.84
N ILE A 359 -21.95 11.13 -7.53
CA ILE A 359 -20.54 10.74 -7.37
C ILE A 359 -20.40 9.66 -6.29
N VAL A 360 -21.00 9.85 -5.12
CA VAL A 360 -20.96 8.87 -4.01
C VAL A 360 -21.62 7.56 -4.44
N GLN A 361 -22.77 7.62 -5.13
CA GLN A 361 -23.45 6.43 -5.64
C GLN A 361 -22.56 5.63 -6.60
N GLN A 362 -21.83 6.29 -7.51
CA GLN A 362 -20.98 5.59 -8.48
C GLN A 362 -19.67 5.10 -7.85
N LYS A 363 -18.98 5.96 -7.09
CA LYS A 363 -17.72 5.64 -6.40
C LYS A 363 -17.86 4.42 -5.49
N ASN A 364 -18.95 4.35 -4.73
CA ASN A 364 -19.10 3.31 -3.70
C ASN A 364 -19.56 1.95 -4.27
N LYS A 365 -19.92 1.84 -5.56
CA LYS A 365 -20.24 0.52 -6.17
C LYS A 365 -19.09 -0.46 -6.07
N ASN A 366 -17.86 0.03 -6.11
CA ASN A 366 -16.65 -0.79 -6.06
C ASN A 366 -16.09 -0.96 -4.65
N HIS A 367 -16.83 -0.56 -3.60
CA HIS A 367 -16.39 -0.64 -2.19
C HIS A 367 -14.98 -0.05 -1.95
N MET A 368 -14.60 0.97 -2.72
CA MET A 368 -13.35 1.70 -2.49
C MET A 368 -13.42 2.30 -1.09
N ALA A 369 -12.48 1.94 -0.20
CA ALA A 369 -12.49 2.57 1.11
C ALA A 369 -12.17 4.06 0.96
N SER A 370 -12.80 4.85 1.81
CA SER A 370 -12.52 6.26 1.96
C SER A 370 -11.40 6.46 2.99
N ALA A 371 -10.28 5.74 2.83
CA ALA A 371 -9.17 5.89 3.74
C ALA A 371 -8.62 7.31 3.62
N ASP A 372 -8.46 7.97 4.77
CA ASP A 372 -7.85 9.29 4.84
C ASP A 372 -6.43 9.22 4.27
N ARG A 373 -6.06 10.20 3.45
CA ARG A 373 -4.72 10.28 2.85
C ARG A 373 -3.64 10.32 3.92
N SER A 374 -3.88 11.05 5.02
CA SER A 374 -2.95 11.13 6.15
C SER A 374 -2.72 9.76 6.81
N LEU A 375 -3.76 8.93 6.90
CA LEU A 375 -3.67 7.56 7.40
C LEU A 375 -2.85 6.68 6.44
N LEU A 376 -3.04 6.78 5.13
CA LEU A 376 -2.30 5.95 4.16
C LEU A 376 -0.82 6.32 4.05
N GLU A 377 -0.50 7.60 4.22
CA GLU A 377 0.86 8.14 4.08
C GLU A 377 1.66 8.10 5.40
N THR A 378 1.00 7.87 6.54
CA THR A 378 1.67 7.84 7.84
C THR A 378 2.72 6.74 7.93
N ARG A 379 3.79 7.06 8.67
CA ARG A 379 4.87 6.13 9.06
C ARG A 379 4.84 5.80 10.54
N GLU A 380 3.84 6.29 11.27
CA GLU A 380 3.63 5.98 12.68
C GLU A 380 3.42 4.47 12.87
N GLN A 381 3.87 3.99 14.03
CA GLN A 381 3.66 2.63 14.50
C GLN A 381 2.46 2.57 15.44
N GLY A 382 1.65 1.53 15.31
CA GLY A 382 0.46 1.37 16.13
C GLY A 382 -0.39 0.19 15.70
N VAL A 383 -1.65 0.17 16.12
CA VAL A 383 -2.60 -0.87 15.76
C VAL A 383 -3.60 -0.31 14.74
N LEU A 384 -3.54 -0.85 13.52
CA LEU A 384 -4.50 -0.57 12.46
C LEU A 384 -5.79 -1.35 12.74
N CYS A 385 -6.87 -0.62 12.98
CA CYS A 385 -8.22 -1.13 13.16
C CYS A 385 -8.96 -1.05 11.82
N ILE A 386 -9.52 -2.15 11.33
CA ILE A 386 -10.23 -2.23 10.04
C ILE A 386 -11.61 -2.86 10.26
N VAL A 387 -12.68 -2.21 9.80
CA VAL A 387 -14.01 -2.84 9.77
C VAL A 387 -14.04 -3.87 8.65
N VAL A 388 -14.16 -5.16 8.99
CA VAL A 388 -14.14 -6.26 8.01
C VAL A 388 -15.53 -6.83 7.73
N GLU A 389 -16.46 -6.72 8.69
CA GLU A 389 -17.85 -7.13 8.51
C GLU A 389 -18.79 -6.15 9.22
N LYS A 390 -20.01 -6.02 8.70
CA LYS A 390 -21.06 -5.15 9.22
C LYS A 390 -22.42 -5.83 9.06
N HIS A 391 -23.26 -5.71 10.08
CA HIS A 391 -24.69 -6.01 10.01
C HIS A 391 -25.52 -4.86 10.58
N GLY A 392 -26.64 -4.55 9.93
CA GLY A 392 -27.53 -3.46 10.34
C GLY A 392 -26.95 -2.06 10.12
N SER A 393 -27.49 -1.10 10.85
CA SER A 393 -27.12 0.32 10.75
C SER A 393 -25.91 0.63 11.63
N VAL A 394 -24.71 0.62 11.04
CA VAL A 394 -23.49 1.15 11.68
C VAL A 394 -22.91 2.31 10.84
N PRO A 395 -22.22 3.30 11.45
CA PRO A 395 -21.94 4.59 10.82
C PRO A 395 -21.07 4.53 9.56
N ARG A 396 -20.07 3.64 9.54
CA ARG A 396 -19.17 3.45 8.39
C ARG A 396 -19.22 2.02 7.84
N GLY A 397 -18.69 1.82 6.63
CA GLY A 397 -18.75 0.55 5.89
C GLY A 397 -17.52 -0.34 6.10
N VAL A 398 -17.57 -1.54 5.53
CA VAL A 398 -16.40 -2.43 5.40
C VAL A 398 -15.26 -1.70 4.70
N GLY A 399 -14.03 -1.89 5.17
CA GLY A 399 -12.83 -1.20 4.70
C GLY A 399 -12.55 0.14 5.39
N SER A 400 -13.39 0.59 6.31
CA SER A 400 -13.11 1.78 7.13
C SER A 400 -11.98 1.49 8.10
N MET A 401 -11.04 2.43 8.22
CA MET A 401 -9.80 2.21 8.97
C MET A 401 -9.48 3.36 9.93
N MET A 402 -8.81 2.99 11.02
CA MET A 402 -8.25 3.89 12.01
C MET A 402 -6.93 3.32 12.53
N LEU A 403 -5.86 4.11 12.54
CA LEU A 403 -4.62 3.75 13.21
C LEU A 403 -4.63 4.31 14.63
N VAL A 404 -4.42 3.44 15.61
CA VAL A 404 -4.34 3.82 17.03
C VAL A 404 -2.88 3.73 17.47
N THR A 405 -2.30 4.87 17.83
CA THR A 405 -0.96 4.96 18.43
C THR A 405 -1.10 5.21 19.94
N PRO A 406 0.01 5.18 20.71
CA PRO A 406 0.00 5.56 22.12
C PRO A 406 -0.59 6.97 22.34
N ASP A 407 -0.23 7.91 21.47
CA ASP A 407 -0.50 9.35 21.68
C ASP A 407 -1.72 9.86 20.89
N GLN A 408 -2.07 9.23 19.77
CA GLN A 408 -3.09 9.75 18.85
C GLN A 408 -3.85 8.67 18.09
N THR A 409 -4.89 9.10 17.37
CA THR A 409 -5.67 8.27 16.45
C THR A 409 -5.75 8.95 15.10
N LEU A 410 -5.47 8.22 14.01
CA LEU A 410 -5.57 8.71 12.63
C LEU A 410 -6.67 7.95 11.90
N GLY A 411 -7.60 8.65 11.26
CA GLY A 411 -8.77 8.04 10.63
C GLY A 411 -9.89 7.70 11.62
N SER A 412 -10.92 7.01 11.13
CA SER A 412 -12.11 6.64 11.92
C SER A 412 -12.80 5.42 11.30
N ILE A 413 -13.29 4.53 12.18
CA ILE A 413 -14.11 3.35 11.83
C ILE A 413 -15.60 3.58 12.02
N GLY A 414 -16.02 4.78 12.47
CA GLY A 414 -17.43 5.18 12.53
C GLY A 414 -17.79 6.16 13.65
N GLY A 415 -16.90 6.40 14.61
CA GLY A 415 -17.20 7.19 15.80
C GLY A 415 -18.08 6.47 16.83
N GLY A 416 -18.35 7.15 17.95
CA GLY A 416 -19.22 6.65 19.03
C GLY A 416 -18.62 5.48 19.83
N GLU A 417 -19.49 4.73 20.52
CA GLU A 417 -19.09 3.69 21.47
C GLU A 417 -18.26 2.56 20.84
N GLY A 418 -18.63 2.12 19.63
CA GLY A 418 -17.89 1.06 18.93
C GLY A 418 -16.45 1.45 18.62
N GLU A 419 -16.23 2.69 18.19
CA GLU A 419 -14.89 3.22 17.93
C GLU A 419 -14.10 3.41 19.23
N TYR A 420 -14.73 3.98 20.27
CA TYR A 420 -14.10 4.14 21.58
C TYR A 420 -13.61 2.80 22.16
N ARG A 421 -14.45 1.76 22.13
CA ARG A 421 -14.07 0.42 22.59
C ARG A 421 -12.94 -0.18 21.76
N ALA A 422 -12.94 0.03 20.45
CA ALA A 422 -11.84 -0.41 19.59
C ALA A 422 -10.52 0.31 19.93
N ILE A 423 -10.54 1.61 20.20
CA ILE A 423 -9.36 2.37 20.65
C ILE A 423 -8.81 1.80 21.96
N CYS A 424 -9.67 1.58 22.96
CA CYS A 424 -9.27 0.99 24.23
C CYS A 424 -8.68 -0.42 24.04
N HIS A 425 -9.31 -1.25 23.22
CA HIS A 425 -8.83 -2.59 22.92
C HIS A 425 -7.45 -2.56 22.25
N ALA A 426 -7.28 -1.72 21.21
CA ALA A 426 -6.03 -1.55 20.48
C ALA A 426 -4.88 -1.13 21.40
N ARG A 427 -5.09 -0.16 22.29
CA ARG A 427 -4.08 0.31 23.25
C ARG A 427 -3.74 -0.73 24.32
N ALA A 428 -4.68 -1.59 24.69
CA ALA A 428 -4.46 -2.62 25.70
C ALA A 428 -3.76 -3.87 25.16
N HIS A 429 -4.07 -4.29 23.93
CA HIS A 429 -3.58 -5.57 23.38
C HIS A 429 -2.34 -5.41 22.49
N GLY A 430 -2.26 -4.35 21.68
CA GLY A 430 -1.10 -4.09 20.81
C GLY A 430 -0.82 -5.14 19.71
N GLY A 431 -1.56 -6.25 19.66
CA GLY A 431 -1.34 -7.38 18.76
C GLY A 431 -2.45 -7.59 17.73
N TYR A 432 -2.35 -8.67 16.96
CA TYR A 432 -3.45 -9.10 16.09
C TYR A 432 -4.64 -9.58 16.92
N ASP A 433 -5.84 -9.13 16.55
CA ASP A 433 -7.09 -9.65 17.11
C ASP A 433 -8.28 -9.38 16.17
N VAL A 434 -9.41 -10.03 16.42
CA VAL A 434 -10.68 -9.78 15.73
C VAL A 434 -11.79 -9.68 16.76
N GLN A 435 -12.38 -8.49 16.90
CA GLN A 435 -13.45 -8.24 17.88
C GLN A 435 -14.76 -7.87 17.20
N THR A 436 -15.87 -8.33 17.77
CA THR A 436 -17.22 -7.95 17.32
C THR A 436 -17.86 -7.00 18.33
N TYR A 437 -18.25 -5.83 17.86
CA TYR A 437 -18.92 -4.81 18.65
C TYR A 437 -20.39 -4.73 18.26
N ILE A 438 -21.27 -4.99 19.23
CA ILE A 438 -22.71 -4.80 19.07
C ILE A 438 -23.03 -3.37 19.51
N LEU A 439 -23.63 -2.60 18.60
CA LEU A 439 -24.12 -1.26 18.85
C LEU A 439 -25.58 -1.37 19.29
N HIS A 440 -25.84 -1.03 20.54
CA HIS A 440 -27.20 -0.97 21.06
C HIS A 440 -27.80 0.40 20.73
N GLY A 441 -28.80 0.43 19.84
CA GLY A 441 -29.64 1.61 19.63
C GLY A 441 -30.34 1.94 20.95
N GLY A 442 -30.21 3.17 21.42
CA GLY A 442 -30.42 3.50 22.83
C GLY A 442 -31.77 3.08 23.43
N ALA A 443 -31.68 2.35 24.54
CA ALA A 443 -32.62 2.44 25.66
C ALA A 443 -31.82 2.59 26.97
N ALA A 444 -30.86 3.53 27.02
CA ALA A 444 -30.24 3.99 28.27
C ALA A 444 -29.45 5.30 28.05
N GLY A 445 -30.07 6.44 28.34
CA GLY A 445 -29.42 7.60 29.01
C GLY A 445 -28.33 8.45 28.33
N GLY A 446 -27.80 8.10 27.16
CA GLY A 446 -26.78 8.91 26.47
C GLY A 446 -27.34 9.66 25.25
N LEU A 447 -27.21 10.98 25.21
CA LEU A 447 -27.47 11.82 24.04
C LEU A 447 -26.47 11.45 22.92
N ASP A 448 -26.85 10.58 21.98
CA ASP A 448 -26.42 10.58 20.54
C ASP A 448 -26.47 9.21 19.80
N MET A 449 -26.94 8.10 20.38
CA MET A 449 -26.80 6.79 19.71
C MET A 449 -28.10 6.21 19.11
N VAL A 450 -28.22 6.32 17.77
CA VAL A 450 -29.34 5.80 16.94
C VAL A 450 -28.96 4.49 16.18
N CYS A 451 -27.70 4.04 16.26
CA CYS A 451 -27.23 2.86 15.51
C CYS A 451 -27.52 1.54 16.24
N GLY A 452 -28.18 0.59 15.57
CA GLY A 452 -28.61 -0.70 16.12
C GLY A 452 -28.05 -1.91 15.37
N GLY A 453 -26.76 -1.89 15.02
CA GLY A 453 -26.08 -2.92 14.23
C GLY A 453 -24.91 -3.58 14.96
N SER A 454 -24.15 -4.42 14.26
CA SER A 454 -22.88 -4.96 14.74
C SER A 454 -21.78 -4.74 13.72
N MET A 455 -20.56 -4.51 14.19
CA MET A 455 -19.37 -4.41 13.35
C MET A 455 -18.28 -5.34 13.86
N LYS A 456 -17.58 -6.00 12.94
CA LYS A 456 -16.39 -6.80 13.24
C LYS A 456 -15.17 -5.99 12.85
N VAL A 457 -14.25 -5.82 13.79
CA VAL A 457 -13.02 -5.04 13.62
C VAL A 457 -11.83 -5.97 13.72
N LEU A 458 -11.00 -5.92 12.69
CA LEU A 458 -9.68 -6.54 12.63
C LEU A 458 -8.64 -5.56 13.19
N PHE A 459 -7.77 -6.05 14.07
CA PHE A 459 -6.67 -5.31 14.67
C PHE A 459 -5.37 -5.87 14.10
N VAL A 460 -4.51 -5.00 13.54
CA VAL A 460 -3.23 -5.39 12.93
C VAL A 460 -2.14 -4.42 13.40
N PRO A 461 -1.09 -4.87 14.10
CA PRO A 461 0.02 -3.99 14.46
C PRO A 461 0.86 -3.66 13.22
N VAL A 462 1.16 -2.38 12.96
CA VAL A 462 1.80 -1.91 11.70
C VAL A 462 2.92 -0.91 11.91
#